data_AF-E3EJ13-F1
#
_entry.id   AF-E3EJ13-F1
#
_cell.length_a   1.000
_cell.length_b   1.000
_cell.length_c   1.000
_cell.angle_alpha   90.00
_cell.angle_beta   90.00
_cell.angle_gamma   90.00
#
_symmetry.space_group_name_H-M   'P 1'
#
loop_
_entity.id
_entity.type
_entity.pdbx_description
1 polymer ?
#
loop_
_entity_poly.entity_id
_entity_poly.type
_entity_poly.pdbx_seq_one_letter_code
_entity_poly.pdbx_strand_id
1 'polypeptide(L)'
;MRSKLVLIEGLPGCGKTTTAQLVYEILTEMNITSQLFLEGNPEYPADYDGVAFFKKNECDELLNTHEKFKDLLSNLMIKQGNDYILEYRKVKIEYGPNFPDELLHAVFKHDIYELSLDQNRKLITERWMKFADRVLNGADTFVFDCCFIQNPVTMGMIKHDAKKEDVISYVIELETIVAPLNPLLLYVDQNDLDHSFRKAVKERPQEWSEGFIEYYTNQGYGKKQNYKGLEGTLQVLKARRELEEKIFNGFNITKIKVDNSSYNKNDYKQVLKGILSNYYKQTN
;
A
#
# COMPACT_ATOMS: atom_id res chain seq x y z
N MET A 1 12.58 22.97 3.19
CA MET A 1 11.17 22.75 3.55
C MET A 1 11.11 21.48 4.37
N ARG A 2 10.43 21.48 5.51
CA ARG A 2 10.29 20.27 6.34
C ARG A 2 9.42 19.23 5.63
N SER A 3 9.81 17.96 5.72
CA SER A 3 9.02 16.86 5.14
C SER A 3 7.64 16.77 5.77
N LYS A 4 6.62 16.62 4.93
CA LYS A 4 5.23 16.34 5.34
C LYS A 4 4.85 14.88 5.15
N LEU A 5 5.71 14.06 4.57
CA LEU A 5 5.40 12.68 4.24
C LEU A 5 6.63 11.80 4.42
N VAL A 6 6.53 10.81 5.30
CA VAL A 6 7.52 9.75 5.48
C VAL A 6 6.92 8.45 4.95
N LEU A 7 7.55 7.88 3.94
CA LEU A 7 7.13 6.66 3.26
C LEU A 7 7.97 5.50 3.77
N ILE A 8 7.33 4.45 4.26
CA ILE A 8 7.99 3.23 4.74
C ILE A 8 7.68 2.11 3.76
N GLU A 9 8.70 1.71 2.99
CA GLU A 9 8.58 0.72 1.93
C GLU A 9 9.57 -0.42 2.12
N GLY A 10 9.40 -1.51 1.38
CA GLY A 10 10.22 -2.70 1.48
C GLY A 10 9.43 -3.98 1.24
N LEU A 11 10.15 -5.09 1.08
CA LEU A 11 9.52 -6.37 0.73
C LEU A 11 8.59 -6.91 1.83
N PRO A 12 7.62 -7.77 1.49
CA PRO A 12 6.81 -8.47 2.48
C PRO A 12 7.67 -9.20 3.52
N GLY A 13 7.38 -9.00 4.81
CA GLY A 13 8.12 -9.61 5.92
C GLY A 13 9.37 -8.85 6.41
N CYS A 14 9.77 -7.73 5.79
CA CYS A 14 11.00 -7.02 6.19
C CYS A 14 10.89 -6.18 7.48
N GLY A 15 9.66 -5.96 7.99
CA GLY A 15 9.41 -5.16 9.20
C GLY A 15 8.97 -3.71 8.95
N LYS A 16 8.28 -3.43 7.83
CA LYS A 16 7.72 -2.11 7.52
C LYS A 16 6.83 -1.55 8.64
N THR A 17 5.81 -2.30 9.07
CA THR A 17 4.90 -1.88 10.14
C THR A 17 5.63 -1.53 11.44
N THR A 18 6.61 -2.34 11.85
CA THR A 18 7.45 -2.03 13.01
C THR A 18 8.25 -0.76 12.80
N THR A 19 8.82 -0.57 11.60
CA THR A 19 9.56 0.65 11.25
C THR A 19 8.64 1.88 11.28
N ALA A 20 7.45 1.81 10.70
CA ALA A 20 6.48 2.90 10.68
C ALA A 20 6.05 3.33 12.10
N GLN A 21 5.80 2.37 12.98
CA GLN A 21 5.51 2.63 14.39
C GLN A 21 6.69 3.30 15.10
N LEU A 22 7.91 2.78 14.93
CA LEU A 22 9.12 3.36 15.53
C LEU A 22 9.38 4.78 15.03
N VAL A 23 9.21 5.03 13.73
CA VAL A 23 9.35 6.36 13.13
C VAL A 23 8.34 7.31 13.76
N TYR A 24 7.07 6.92 13.86
CA TYR A 24 6.02 7.71 14.50
C TYR A 24 6.35 8.03 15.98
N GLU A 25 6.81 7.04 16.75
CA GLU A 25 7.29 7.25 18.12
C GLU A 25 8.45 8.26 18.18
N ILE A 26 9.45 8.12 17.31
CA ILE A 26 10.61 9.02 17.27
C ILE A 26 10.21 10.44 16.89
N LEU A 27 9.34 10.63 15.90
CA LEU A 27 8.81 11.94 15.54
C LEU A 27 8.09 12.59 16.73
N THR A 28 7.29 11.80 17.46
CA THR A 28 6.63 12.26 18.70
C THR A 28 7.66 12.71 19.74
N GLU A 29 8.71 11.91 20.00
CA GLU A 29 9.82 12.27 20.90
C GLU A 29 10.57 13.55 20.45
N MET A 30 10.56 13.85 19.15
CA MET A 30 11.15 15.05 18.56
C MET A 30 10.19 16.26 18.56
N ASN A 31 9.01 16.16 19.19
CA ASN A 31 7.95 17.17 19.15
C ASN A 31 7.48 17.51 17.73
N ILE A 32 7.45 16.50 16.87
CA ILE A 32 6.91 16.59 15.51
C ILE A 32 5.48 16.05 15.52
N THR A 33 4.49 16.92 15.29
CA THR A 33 3.11 16.48 15.08
C THR A 33 3.05 15.59 13.83
N SER A 34 2.63 14.35 14.02
CA SER A 34 2.49 13.40 12.92
C SER A 34 1.25 12.53 13.03
N GLN A 35 0.89 11.87 11.94
CA GLN A 35 -0.19 10.88 11.86
C GLN A 35 0.35 9.59 11.21
N LEU A 36 0.05 8.43 11.80
CA LEU A 36 0.49 7.13 11.32
C LEU A 36 -0.65 6.39 10.62
N PHE A 37 -0.40 5.91 9.40
CA PHE A 37 -1.33 5.08 8.63
C PHE A 37 -0.67 3.73 8.32
N LEU A 38 -1.27 2.66 8.84
CA LEU A 38 -0.80 1.28 8.66
C LEU A 38 -1.52 0.61 7.48
N GLU A 39 -0.85 -0.33 6.82
CA GLU A 39 -1.46 -1.17 5.78
C GLU A 39 -2.76 -1.83 6.30
N GLY A 40 -3.84 -1.74 5.51
CA GLY A 40 -5.16 -2.25 5.89
C GLY A 40 -6.01 -1.31 6.73
N ASN A 41 -5.55 -0.10 7.04
CA ASN A 41 -6.40 0.92 7.68
C ASN A 41 -7.51 1.38 6.71
N PRO A 42 -8.81 1.24 7.04
CA PRO A 42 -9.90 1.69 6.16
C PRO A 42 -9.90 3.20 5.89
N GLU A 43 -9.29 3.99 6.78
CA GLU A 43 -9.18 5.45 6.66
C GLU A 43 -7.87 5.89 5.98
N TYR A 44 -7.14 4.98 5.31
CA TYR A 44 -5.89 5.32 4.64
C TYR A 44 -6.11 6.43 3.61
N PRO A 45 -5.42 7.58 3.70
CA PRO A 45 -5.76 8.76 2.91
C PRO A 45 -5.29 8.68 1.46
N ALA A 46 -4.36 7.77 1.16
CA ALA A 46 -3.71 7.58 -0.13
C ALA A 46 -3.86 6.15 -0.68
N ASP A 47 -4.75 5.33 -0.11
CA ASP A 47 -4.98 3.96 -0.57
C ASP A 47 -6.49 3.66 -0.68
N TYR A 48 -6.82 2.58 -1.37
CA TYR A 48 -8.17 2.08 -1.63
C TYR A 48 -8.32 0.59 -1.24
N ASP A 49 -7.67 0.15 -0.17
CA ASP A 49 -7.87 -1.23 0.32
C ASP A 49 -9.32 -1.42 0.79
N GLY A 50 -10.03 -2.37 0.18
CA GLY A 50 -11.42 -2.65 0.52
C GLY A 50 -12.42 -1.62 0.00
N VAL A 51 -12.10 -0.98 -1.12
CA VAL A 51 -12.96 0.01 -1.77
C VAL A 51 -13.27 -0.45 -3.18
N ALA A 52 -14.56 -0.53 -3.52
CA ALA A 52 -15.03 -0.86 -4.85
C ALA A 52 -15.36 0.40 -5.65
N PHE A 53 -15.11 0.35 -6.96
CA PHE A 53 -15.41 1.42 -7.90
C PHE A 53 -16.39 0.95 -8.96
N PHE A 54 -17.41 1.76 -9.21
CA PHE A 54 -18.47 1.50 -10.18
C PHE A 54 -18.62 2.69 -11.11
N LYS A 55 -18.60 2.43 -12.41
CA LYS A 55 -19.18 3.38 -13.37
C LYS A 55 -20.67 3.51 -13.10
N LYS A 56 -21.25 4.63 -13.53
CA LYS A 56 -22.70 4.87 -13.37
C LYS A 56 -23.57 3.67 -13.78
N ASN A 57 -23.32 3.10 -14.96
CA ASN A 57 -24.09 1.96 -15.47
C ASN A 57 -23.89 0.68 -14.65
N GLU A 58 -22.67 0.43 -14.15
CA GLU A 58 -22.36 -0.73 -13.29
C GLU A 58 -23.04 -0.57 -11.92
N CYS A 59 -23.12 0.66 -11.41
CA CYS A 59 -23.86 1.00 -10.20
C CYS A 59 -25.37 0.76 -10.39
N ASP A 60 -25.94 1.26 -11.49
CA ASP A 60 -27.36 1.04 -11.83
C ASP A 60 -27.67 -0.47 -11.94
N GLU A 61 -26.77 -1.25 -12.55
CA GLU A 61 -26.89 -2.70 -12.64
C GLU A 61 -26.82 -3.39 -11.26
N LEU A 62 -25.88 -2.99 -10.39
CA LEU A 62 -25.78 -3.52 -9.04
C LEU A 62 -27.06 -3.27 -8.24
N LEU A 63 -27.60 -2.04 -8.30
CA LEU A 63 -28.83 -1.66 -7.61
C LEU A 63 -30.06 -2.41 -8.13
N ASN A 64 -30.12 -2.70 -9.42
CA ASN A 64 -31.23 -3.44 -10.03
C ASN A 64 -31.15 -4.94 -9.75
N THR A 65 -29.95 -5.53 -9.82
CA THR A 65 -29.74 -6.97 -9.54
C THR A 65 -29.89 -7.31 -8.07
N HIS A 66 -29.67 -6.33 -7.19
CA HIS A 66 -29.79 -6.47 -5.73
C HIS A 66 -30.88 -5.55 -5.18
N GLU A 67 -32.07 -5.56 -5.80
CA GLU A 67 -33.18 -4.65 -5.47
C GLU A 67 -33.53 -4.63 -3.98
N LYS A 68 -33.45 -5.79 -3.31
CA LYS A 68 -33.64 -5.94 -1.85
C LYS A 68 -32.72 -5.04 -1.02
N PHE A 69 -31.53 -4.70 -1.51
CA PHE A 69 -30.53 -3.88 -0.82
C PHE A 69 -30.36 -2.49 -1.45
N LYS A 70 -31.26 -2.09 -2.36
CA LYS A 70 -31.14 -0.83 -3.10
C LYS A 70 -31.05 0.38 -2.18
N ASP A 71 -31.88 0.46 -1.15
CA ASP A 71 -31.87 1.57 -0.19
C ASP A 71 -30.57 1.60 0.63
N LEU A 72 -30.11 0.42 1.08
CA LEU A 72 -28.84 0.29 1.81
C LEU A 72 -27.67 0.76 0.94
N LEU A 73 -27.57 0.24 -0.28
CA LEU A 73 -26.50 0.58 -1.22
C LEU A 73 -26.53 2.06 -1.60
N SER A 74 -27.70 2.61 -1.88
CA SER A 74 -27.85 4.03 -2.24
C SER A 74 -27.40 4.97 -1.12
N ASN A 75 -27.54 4.55 0.14
CA ASN A 75 -27.09 5.32 1.30
C ASN A 75 -25.57 5.18 1.56
N LEU A 76 -24.96 4.07 1.17
CA LEU A 76 -23.54 3.78 1.41
C LEU A 76 -22.63 4.21 0.26
N MET A 77 -23.17 4.31 -0.95
CA MET A 77 -22.40 4.70 -2.12
C MET A 77 -22.03 6.18 -2.08
N ILE A 78 -20.76 6.46 -2.32
CA ILE A 78 -20.23 7.82 -2.37
C ILE A 78 -20.05 8.18 -3.85
N LYS A 79 -20.71 9.26 -4.28
CA LYS A 79 -20.60 9.76 -5.65
C LYS A 79 -19.26 10.46 -5.87
N GLN A 80 -18.51 10.05 -6.89
CA GLN A 80 -17.25 10.65 -7.33
C GLN A 80 -17.38 11.09 -8.79
N GLY A 81 -17.75 12.36 -9.01
CA GLY A 81 -18.06 12.87 -10.35
C GLY A 81 -19.31 12.20 -10.92
N ASN A 82 -19.16 11.45 -12.01
CA ASN A 82 -20.25 10.66 -12.60
C ASN A 82 -20.28 9.20 -12.11
N ASP A 83 -19.24 8.77 -11.41
CA ASP A 83 -19.04 7.40 -10.98
C ASP A 83 -19.26 7.28 -9.46
N TYR A 84 -19.12 6.08 -8.93
CA TYR A 84 -19.41 5.75 -7.53
C TYR A 84 -18.32 4.91 -6.91
N ILE A 85 -18.07 5.12 -5.62
CA ILE A 85 -17.24 4.25 -4.80
C ILE A 85 -18.03 3.72 -3.61
N LEU A 86 -17.65 2.53 -3.14
CA LEU A 86 -18.20 1.91 -1.95
C LEU A 86 -17.06 1.36 -1.08
N GLU A 87 -16.88 1.94 0.11
CA GLU A 87 -15.89 1.53 1.11
C GLU A 87 -16.34 0.24 1.83
N TYR A 88 -16.53 -0.84 1.08
CA TYR A 88 -17.26 -2.02 1.53
C TYR A 88 -16.60 -2.74 2.72
N ARG A 89 -15.26 -2.69 2.87
CA ARG A 89 -14.61 -3.23 4.08
C ARG A 89 -14.97 -2.43 5.34
N LYS A 90 -14.99 -1.10 5.24
CA LYS A 90 -15.41 -0.22 6.33
C LYS A 90 -16.87 -0.46 6.69
N VAL A 91 -17.74 -0.51 5.68
CA VAL A 91 -19.15 -0.85 5.87
C VAL A 91 -19.30 -2.22 6.55
N LYS A 92 -18.55 -3.24 6.12
CA LYS A 92 -18.61 -4.57 6.75
C LYS A 92 -18.19 -4.53 8.23
N ILE A 93 -17.21 -3.71 8.59
CA ILE A 93 -16.80 -3.51 9.99
C ILE A 93 -17.92 -2.83 10.80
N GLU A 94 -18.55 -1.80 10.25
CA GLU A 94 -19.61 -1.03 10.92
C GLU A 94 -20.92 -1.81 11.07
N TYR A 95 -21.32 -2.55 10.04
CA TYR A 95 -22.58 -3.30 10.01
C TYR A 95 -22.44 -4.73 10.54
N GLY A 96 -21.22 -5.26 10.61
CA GLY A 96 -20.93 -6.61 11.09
C GLY A 96 -21.70 -7.68 10.31
N PRO A 97 -22.36 -8.64 10.98
CA PRO A 97 -23.09 -9.74 10.32
C PRO A 97 -24.33 -9.27 9.55
N ASN A 98 -24.74 -8.01 9.68
CA ASN A 98 -25.88 -7.46 8.96
C ASN A 98 -25.56 -7.06 7.52
N PHE A 99 -24.27 -7.01 7.13
CA PHE A 99 -23.91 -6.78 5.74
C PHE A 99 -24.04 -8.10 4.94
N PRO A 100 -24.87 -8.16 3.89
CA PRO A 100 -25.16 -9.41 3.19
C PRO A 100 -23.93 -10.00 2.47
N ASP A 101 -23.65 -11.28 2.67
CA ASP A 101 -22.52 -11.97 2.01
C ASP A 101 -22.67 -12.01 0.48
N GLU A 102 -23.90 -12.15 -0.03
CA GLU A 102 -24.17 -12.10 -1.47
C GLU A 102 -23.76 -10.76 -2.08
N LEU A 103 -24.00 -9.67 -1.35
CA LEU A 103 -23.63 -8.33 -1.78
C LEU A 103 -22.12 -8.13 -1.70
N LEU A 104 -21.47 -8.66 -0.67
CA LEU A 104 -20.02 -8.60 -0.52
C LEU A 104 -19.31 -9.25 -1.72
N HIS A 105 -19.78 -10.41 -2.18
CA HIS A 105 -19.17 -11.08 -3.35
C HIS A 105 -19.37 -10.27 -4.64
N ALA A 106 -20.55 -9.69 -4.84
CA ALA A 106 -20.82 -8.84 -6.01
C ALA A 106 -19.93 -7.58 -6.00
N VAL A 107 -19.82 -6.92 -4.84
CA VAL A 107 -19.03 -5.70 -4.67
C VAL A 107 -17.52 -5.97 -4.80
N PHE A 108 -17.03 -7.08 -4.26
CA PHE A 108 -15.61 -7.44 -4.30
C PHE A 108 -15.05 -7.55 -5.73
N LYS A 109 -15.87 -7.96 -6.71
CA LYS A 109 -15.46 -8.01 -8.12
C LYS A 109 -15.11 -6.64 -8.71
N HIS A 110 -15.58 -5.58 -8.06
CA HIS A 110 -15.33 -4.19 -8.42
C HIS A 110 -14.33 -3.52 -7.47
N ASP A 111 -13.68 -4.27 -6.57
CA ASP A 111 -12.59 -3.77 -5.74
C ASP A 111 -11.51 -3.15 -6.63
N ILE A 112 -10.97 -2.00 -6.24
CA ILE A 112 -10.00 -1.24 -7.02
C ILE A 112 -8.72 -2.05 -7.31
N TYR A 113 -8.39 -3.04 -6.48
CA TYR A 113 -7.30 -4.00 -6.69
C TYR A 113 -7.68 -5.22 -7.55
N GLU A 114 -8.95 -5.37 -7.90
CA GLU A 114 -9.46 -6.36 -8.86
C GLU A 114 -9.67 -5.78 -10.27
N LEU A 115 -9.54 -4.45 -10.44
CA LEU A 115 -9.65 -3.79 -11.74
C LEU A 115 -8.42 -4.00 -12.64
N SER A 116 -8.58 -3.59 -13.91
CA SER A 116 -7.45 -3.46 -14.85
C SER A 116 -6.38 -2.52 -14.30
N LEU A 117 -5.12 -2.75 -14.69
CA LEU A 117 -3.99 -1.93 -14.23
C LEU A 117 -4.19 -0.43 -14.52
N ASP A 118 -4.71 -0.09 -15.70
CA ASP A 118 -4.95 1.31 -16.08
C ASP A 118 -6.02 1.98 -15.21
N GLN A 119 -7.11 1.27 -14.91
CA GLN A 119 -8.15 1.79 -14.01
C GLN A 119 -7.63 1.92 -12.57
N ASN A 120 -6.89 0.93 -12.07
CA ASN A 120 -6.27 0.99 -10.75
C ASN A 120 -5.33 2.20 -10.65
N ARG A 121 -4.40 2.34 -11.61
CA ARG A 121 -3.46 3.46 -11.68
C ARG A 121 -4.15 4.80 -11.69
N LYS A 122 -5.20 4.96 -12.50
CA LYS A 122 -5.98 6.20 -12.54
C LYS A 122 -6.59 6.53 -11.18
N LEU A 123 -7.26 5.57 -10.55
CA LEU A 123 -7.96 5.82 -9.27
C LEU A 123 -6.98 6.09 -8.13
N ILE A 124 -5.89 5.32 -8.04
CA ILE A 124 -4.87 5.48 -7.00
C ILE A 124 -4.14 6.82 -7.18
N THR A 125 -3.72 7.18 -8.39
CA THR A 125 -3.07 8.49 -8.63
C THR A 125 -4.00 9.65 -8.29
N GLU A 126 -5.30 9.57 -8.64
CA GLU A 126 -6.31 10.56 -8.22
C GLU A 126 -6.44 10.67 -6.69
N ARG A 127 -6.36 9.55 -5.97
CA ARG A 127 -6.40 9.52 -4.51
C ARG A 127 -5.16 10.18 -3.89
N TRP A 128 -3.98 9.87 -4.42
CA TRP A 128 -2.72 10.49 -4.00
C TRP A 128 -2.70 12.00 -4.29
N MET A 129 -3.23 12.45 -5.44
CA MET A 129 -3.36 13.88 -5.75
C MET A 129 -4.24 14.60 -4.73
N LYS A 130 -5.44 14.06 -4.47
CA LYS A 130 -6.35 14.64 -3.45
C LYS A 130 -5.73 14.68 -2.06
N PHE A 131 -4.97 13.65 -1.68
CA PHE A 131 -4.23 13.64 -0.43
C PHE A 131 -3.19 14.76 -0.40
N ALA A 132 -2.34 14.86 -1.42
CA ALA A 132 -1.28 15.86 -1.49
C ALA A 132 -1.83 17.28 -1.43
N ASP A 133 -2.86 17.58 -2.21
CA ASP A 133 -3.53 18.89 -2.20
C ASP A 133 -4.10 19.24 -0.82
N ARG A 134 -4.73 18.27 -0.14
CA ARG A 134 -5.35 18.48 1.17
C ARG A 134 -4.32 18.82 2.25
N VAL A 135 -3.15 18.20 2.21
CA VAL A 135 -2.16 18.30 3.30
C VAL A 135 -1.03 19.30 3.01
N LEU A 136 -0.93 19.81 1.78
CA LEU A 136 0.15 20.69 1.34
C LEU A 136 0.37 21.88 2.29
N ASN A 137 -0.72 22.52 2.73
CA ASN A 137 -0.67 23.68 3.62
C ASN A 137 -0.88 23.33 5.10
N GLY A 138 -1.05 22.05 5.45
CA GLY A 138 -1.22 21.59 6.83
C GLY A 138 0.09 21.60 7.63
N ALA A 139 0.04 21.46 8.95
CA ALA A 139 1.25 21.42 9.80
C ALA A 139 1.79 19.99 10.02
N ASP A 140 0.94 18.98 9.83
CA ASP A 140 1.23 17.60 10.21
C ASP A 140 2.18 16.91 9.23
N THR A 141 2.98 15.98 9.78
CA THR A 141 3.74 14.99 9.00
C THR A 141 2.98 13.67 8.94
N PHE A 142 2.90 13.04 7.78
CA PHE A 142 2.20 11.77 7.58
C PHE A 142 3.21 10.64 7.48
N VAL A 143 3.05 9.56 8.25
CA VAL A 143 3.87 8.34 8.18
C VAL A 143 3.04 7.24 7.56
N PHE A 144 3.45 6.78 6.39
CA PHE A 144 2.77 5.77 5.58
C PHE A 144 3.53 4.46 5.63
N ASP A 145 2.89 3.40 6.13
CA ASP A 145 3.31 2.03 5.95
C ASP A 145 2.72 1.51 4.64
N CYS A 146 3.57 1.15 3.67
CA CYS A 146 3.17 0.60 2.37
C CYS A 146 2.57 1.65 1.39
N CYS A 147 1.91 1.13 0.35
CA CYS A 147 1.14 1.73 -0.74
C CYS A 147 1.86 2.60 -1.78
N PHE A 148 3.08 3.08 -1.53
CA PHE A 148 3.84 3.89 -2.48
C PHE A 148 4.56 3.05 -3.55
N ILE A 149 5.38 2.08 -3.13
CA ILE A 149 6.08 1.14 -4.04
C ILE A 149 5.35 -0.20 -4.04
N GLN A 150 5.01 -0.71 -2.85
CA GLN A 150 4.49 -2.06 -2.73
C GLN A 150 3.22 -2.29 -3.56
N ASN A 151 2.25 -1.39 -3.53
CA ASN A 151 0.96 -1.60 -4.21
C ASN A 151 1.08 -1.51 -5.73
N PRO A 152 1.73 -0.49 -6.32
CA PRO A 152 1.98 -0.46 -7.77
C PRO A 152 2.76 -1.67 -8.28
N VAL A 153 3.79 -2.13 -7.56
CA VAL A 153 4.56 -3.32 -7.94
C VAL A 153 3.71 -4.59 -7.83
N THR A 154 2.89 -4.70 -6.79
CA THR A 154 1.97 -5.83 -6.63
C THR A 154 0.94 -5.86 -7.77
N MET A 155 0.31 -4.73 -8.09
CA MET A 155 -0.66 -4.66 -9.19
C MET A 155 -0.02 -4.89 -10.54
N GLY A 156 1.08 -4.20 -10.83
CA GLY A 156 1.74 -4.28 -12.13
C GLY A 156 2.39 -5.64 -12.36
N MET A 157 3.38 -6.01 -11.54
CA MET A 157 4.18 -7.21 -11.74
C MET A 157 3.45 -8.48 -11.29
N ILE A 158 2.93 -8.49 -10.06
CA ILE A 158 2.43 -9.73 -9.45
C ILE A 158 1.07 -10.12 -10.02
N LYS A 159 0.12 -9.18 -10.10
CA LYS A 159 -1.24 -9.46 -10.60
C LYS A 159 -1.29 -9.51 -12.13
N HIS A 160 -0.73 -8.50 -12.81
CA HIS A 160 -0.95 -8.29 -14.25
C HIS A 160 0.24 -8.67 -15.16
N ASP A 161 1.41 -9.06 -14.63
CA ASP A 161 2.64 -9.30 -15.43
C ASP A 161 2.96 -8.13 -16.40
N ALA A 162 2.71 -6.90 -15.97
CA ALA A 162 2.98 -5.72 -16.76
C ALA A 162 4.47 -5.56 -17.05
N LYS A 163 4.80 -4.79 -18.10
CA LYS A 163 6.20 -4.47 -18.40
C LYS A 163 6.80 -3.67 -17.25
N LYS A 164 8.08 -3.91 -16.97
CA LYS A 164 8.78 -3.25 -15.86
C LYS A 164 8.74 -1.72 -15.99
N GLU A 165 8.82 -1.23 -17.22
CA GLU A 165 8.76 0.19 -17.56
C GLU A 165 7.41 0.81 -17.18
N ASP A 166 6.30 0.08 -17.39
CA ASP A 166 4.96 0.54 -17.03
C ASP A 166 4.83 0.64 -15.50
N VAL A 167 5.33 -0.36 -14.77
CA VAL A 167 5.34 -0.35 -13.29
C VAL A 167 6.21 0.77 -12.73
N ILE A 168 7.42 0.96 -13.28
CA ILE A 168 8.30 2.06 -12.88
C ILE A 168 7.61 3.40 -13.13
N SER A 169 7.03 3.59 -14.31
CA SER A 169 6.35 4.85 -14.66
C SER A 169 5.17 5.15 -13.73
N TYR A 170 4.47 4.12 -13.23
CA TYR A 170 3.40 4.27 -12.26
C TYR A 170 3.94 4.81 -10.92
N VAL A 171 5.02 4.23 -10.39
CA VAL A 171 5.59 4.71 -9.13
C VAL A 171 6.21 6.11 -9.27
N ILE A 172 6.82 6.43 -10.41
CA ILE A 172 7.36 7.78 -10.70
C ILE A 172 6.24 8.83 -10.81
N GLU A 173 5.06 8.46 -11.30
CA GLU A 173 3.90 9.34 -11.27
C GLU A 173 3.47 9.66 -9.83
N LEU A 174 3.41 8.64 -8.94
CA LEU A 174 3.15 8.87 -7.53
C LEU A 174 4.20 9.77 -6.88
N GLU A 175 5.49 9.56 -7.18
CA GLU A 175 6.59 10.42 -6.73
C GLU A 175 6.34 11.88 -7.12
N THR A 176 5.98 12.12 -8.39
CA THR A 176 5.73 13.45 -8.92
C THR A 176 4.58 14.14 -8.19
N ILE A 177 3.50 13.40 -7.91
CA ILE A 177 2.33 13.89 -7.18
C ILE A 177 2.70 14.37 -5.77
N VAL A 178 3.56 13.64 -5.05
CA VAL A 178 3.91 13.99 -3.66
C VAL A 178 5.20 14.78 -3.51
N ALA A 179 5.93 15.06 -4.59
CA ALA A 179 7.14 15.88 -4.55
C ALA A 179 6.96 17.22 -3.80
N PRO A 180 5.84 17.96 -3.94
CA PRO A 180 5.60 19.18 -3.15
C PRO A 180 5.53 18.98 -1.63
N LEU A 181 5.29 17.75 -1.16
CA LEU A 181 5.28 17.39 0.26
C LEU A 181 6.68 17.16 0.83
N ASN A 182 7.73 17.25 -0.01
CA ASN A 182 9.12 16.93 0.31
C ASN A 182 9.25 15.56 1.01
N PRO A 183 8.89 14.44 0.36
CA PRO A 183 8.80 13.16 1.03
C PRO A 183 10.18 12.60 1.40
N LEU A 184 10.24 11.90 2.54
CA LEU A 184 11.34 11.06 2.96
C LEU A 184 10.95 9.58 2.77
N LEU A 185 11.65 8.87 1.90
CA LEU A 185 11.50 7.43 1.74
C LEU A 185 12.49 6.67 2.63
N LEU A 186 11.99 5.85 3.54
CA LEU A 186 12.76 4.85 4.27
C LEU A 186 12.45 3.47 3.68
N TYR A 187 13.42 2.89 2.98
CA TYR A 187 13.30 1.55 2.41
C TYR A 187 13.89 0.52 3.39
N VAL A 188 13.05 -0.34 3.95
CA VAL A 188 13.42 -1.37 4.92
C VAL A 188 13.99 -2.57 4.19
N ASP A 189 15.29 -2.78 4.38
CA ASP A 189 16.04 -3.87 3.76
C ASP A 189 16.33 -5.00 4.75
N GLN A 190 16.59 -6.17 4.19
CA GLN A 190 16.94 -7.40 4.88
C GLN A 190 18.03 -8.12 4.06
N ASN A 191 19.16 -8.38 4.70
CA ASN A 191 20.31 -9.02 4.06
C ASN A 191 19.94 -10.40 3.49
N ASP A 192 19.13 -11.16 4.23
CA ASP A 192 18.67 -12.48 3.83
C ASP A 192 17.14 -12.47 3.58
N LEU A 193 16.78 -12.43 2.29
CA LEU A 193 15.38 -12.50 1.85
C LEU A 193 14.71 -13.82 2.24
N ASP A 194 15.45 -14.92 2.09
CA ASP A 194 14.89 -16.26 2.31
C ASP A 194 14.56 -16.42 3.79
N HIS A 195 15.52 -16.09 4.66
CA HIS A 195 15.31 -16.09 6.10
C HIS A 195 14.14 -15.18 6.52
N SER A 196 14.13 -13.92 6.07
CA SER A 196 13.12 -12.94 6.48
C SER A 196 11.71 -13.35 6.05
N PHE A 197 11.54 -13.89 4.83
CA PHE A 197 10.23 -14.33 4.37
C PHE A 197 9.78 -15.62 5.07
N ARG A 198 10.67 -16.61 5.26
CA ARG A 198 10.32 -17.83 6.00
C ARG A 198 9.99 -17.54 7.46
N LYS A 199 10.67 -16.57 8.08
CA LYS A 199 10.31 -16.08 9.42
C LYS A 199 8.88 -15.52 9.43
N ALA A 200 8.52 -14.69 8.44
CA ALA A 200 7.16 -14.16 8.33
C ALA A 200 6.10 -15.25 8.14
N VAL A 201 6.40 -16.28 7.33
CA VAL A 201 5.52 -17.45 7.16
C VAL A 201 5.33 -18.22 8.47
N LYS A 202 6.38 -18.35 9.29
CA LYS A 202 6.30 -19.05 10.58
C LYS A 202 5.53 -18.27 11.65
N GLU A 203 5.63 -16.94 11.64
CA GLU A 203 5.06 -16.08 12.68
C GLU A 203 3.60 -15.68 12.44
N ARG A 204 3.12 -15.78 11.20
CA ARG A 204 1.76 -15.39 10.80
C ARG A 204 0.84 -16.61 10.72
N PRO A 205 -0.50 -16.40 10.79
CA PRO A 205 -1.46 -17.48 10.59
C PRO A 205 -1.26 -18.19 9.26
N GLN A 206 -1.58 -19.48 9.21
CA GLN A 206 -1.39 -20.32 8.03
C GLN A 206 -2.12 -19.74 6.81
N GLU A 207 -3.34 -19.25 7.01
CA GLU A 207 -4.21 -18.66 5.98
C GLU A 207 -3.53 -17.45 5.31
N TRP A 208 -2.73 -16.68 6.05
CA TRP A 208 -1.96 -15.59 5.48
C TRP A 208 -0.91 -16.12 4.50
N SER A 209 -0.15 -17.16 4.89
CA SER A 209 0.89 -17.72 4.04
C SER A 209 0.34 -18.42 2.81
N GLU A 210 -0.77 -19.15 2.94
CA GLU A 210 -1.44 -19.84 1.85
C GLU A 210 -1.99 -18.83 0.84
N GLY A 211 -2.73 -17.82 1.31
CA GLY A 211 -3.25 -16.75 0.45
C GLY A 211 -2.13 -15.94 -0.22
N PHE A 212 -1.04 -15.66 0.49
CA PHE A 212 0.11 -14.96 -0.08
C PHE A 212 0.80 -15.78 -1.18
N ILE A 213 1.07 -17.08 -0.92
CA ILE A 213 1.68 -17.97 -1.91
C ILE A 213 0.79 -18.05 -3.15
N GLU A 214 -0.51 -18.32 -2.96
CA GLU A 214 -1.48 -18.39 -4.04
C GLU A 214 -1.48 -17.11 -4.89
N TYR A 215 -1.60 -15.95 -4.23
CA TYR A 215 -1.62 -14.65 -4.92
C TYR A 215 -0.33 -14.35 -5.69
N TYR A 216 0.83 -14.85 -5.23
CA TYR A 216 2.11 -14.57 -5.87
C TYR A 216 2.48 -15.58 -6.96
N THR A 217 1.92 -16.79 -6.94
CA THR A 217 2.30 -17.85 -7.90
C THR A 217 1.22 -18.18 -8.93
N ASN A 218 -0.05 -17.89 -8.66
CA ASN A 218 -1.16 -18.31 -9.55
C ASN A 218 -1.65 -17.24 -10.52
N GLN A 219 -0.99 -16.08 -10.56
CA GLN A 219 -1.31 -14.97 -11.46
C GLN A 219 -0.04 -14.24 -11.92
N GLY A 220 -0.21 -13.30 -12.85
CA GLY A 220 0.82 -12.46 -13.43
C GLY A 220 2.19 -13.12 -13.59
N TYR A 221 3.21 -12.48 -13.02
CA TYR A 221 4.61 -12.88 -13.19
C TYR A 221 4.88 -14.30 -12.68
N GLY A 222 4.40 -14.66 -11.48
CA GLY A 222 4.64 -15.97 -10.90
C GLY A 222 4.08 -17.11 -11.74
N LYS A 223 2.86 -16.93 -12.26
CA LYS A 223 2.20 -17.91 -13.15
C LYS A 223 2.96 -18.07 -14.45
N LYS A 224 3.39 -16.96 -15.07
CA LYS A 224 4.16 -16.97 -16.32
C LYS A 224 5.49 -17.72 -16.20
N GLN A 225 6.17 -17.57 -15.06
CA GLN A 225 7.41 -18.29 -14.78
C GLN A 225 7.18 -19.75 -14.32
N ASN A 226 5.91 -20.18 -14.18
CA ASN A 226 5.53 -21.48 -13.62
C ASN A 226 6.11 -21.73 -12.22
N TYR A 227 6.28 -20.67 -11.43
CA TYR A 227 6.67 -20.76 -10.04
C TYR A 227 5.51 -21.27 -9.19
N LYS A 228 5.81 -22.07 -8.16
CA LYS A 228 4.80 -22.71 -7.30
C LYS A 228 5.28 -22.83 -5.86
N GLY A 229 4.34 -22.76 -4.93
CA GLY A 229 4.60 -22.94 -3.51
C GLY A 229 5.58 -21.92 -2.95
N LEU A 230 6.07 -22.18 -1.73
CA LEU A 230 6.99 -21.30 -1.01
C LEU A 230 8.26 -20.97 -1.80
N GLU A 231 8.89 -21.98 -2.42
CA GLU A 231 10.11 -21.77 -3.21
C GLU A 231 9.86 -20.90 -4.45
N GLY A 232 8.72 -21.08 -5.10
CA GLY A 232 8.28 -20.23 -6.20
C GLY A 232 8.06 -18.79 -5.75
N THR A 233 7.38 -18.59 -4.62
CA THR A 233 7.18 -17.26 -4.04
C THR A 233 8.50 -16.56 -3.74
N LEU A 234 9.51 -17.27 -3.24
CA LEU A 234 10.85 -16.73 -3.01
C LEU A 234 11.53 -16.26 -4.31
N GLN A 235 11.36 -16.97 -5.42
CA GLN A 235 11.87 -16.52 -6.73
C GLN A 235 11.15 -15.25 -7.21
N VAL A 236 9.82 -15.18 -7.02
CA VAL A 236 9.04 -13.98 -7.32
C VAL A 236 9.52 -12.79 -6.48
N LEU A 237 9.77 -12.99 -5.18
CA LEU A 237 10.27 -11.94 -4.28
C LEU A 237 11.68 -11.47 -4.65
N LYS A 238 12.56 -12.35 -5.16
CA LYS A 238 13.88 -11.95 -5.70
C LYS A 238 13.72 -11.06 -6.93
N ALA A 239 12.89 -11.46 -7.89
CA ALA A 239 12.61 -10.65 -9.07
C ALA A 239 11.95 -9.31 -8.72
N ARG A 240 11.08 -9.30 -7.70
CA ARG A 240 10.47 -8.09 -7.15
C ARG A 240 11.51 -7.17 -6.51
N ARG A 241 12.44 -7.71 -5.71
CA ARG A 241 13.57 -6.96 -5.13
C ARG A 241 14.37 -6.23 -6.21
N GLU A 242 14.68 -6.91 -7.31
CA GLU A 242 15.41 -6.31 -8.44
C GLU A 242 14.64 -5.16 -9.09
N LEU A 243 13.31 -5.28 -9.21
CA LEU A 243 12.47 -4.20 -9.75
C LEU A 243 12.38 -3.02 -8.78
N GLU A 244 12.15 -3.28 -7.50
CA GLU A 244 12.12 -2.25 -6.46
C GLU A 244 13.47 -1.55 -6.32
N GLU A 245 14.59 -2.24 -6.52
CA GLU A 245 15.93 -1.63 -6.55
C GLU A 245 16.08 -0.64 -7.70
N LYS A 246 15.56 -0.97 -8.89
CA LYS A 246 15.57 -0.06 -10.05
C LYS A 246 14.70 1.17 -9.78
N ILE A 247 13.51 0.96 -9.21
CA ILE A 247 12.60 2.03 -8.80
C ILE A 247 13.27 2.94 -7.77
N PHE A 248 13.82 2.36 -6.70
CA PHE A 248 14.49 3.07 -5.63
C PHE A 248 15.62 3.94 -6.18
N ASN A 249 16.48 3.40 -7.04
CA ASN A 249 17.59 4.15 -7.62
C ASN A 249 17.13 5.27 -8.57
N GLY A 250 15.98 5.12 -9.23
CA GLY A 250 15.40 6.12 -10.13
C GLY A 250 14.78 7.35 -9.47
N PHE A 251 14.46 7.30 -8.18
CA PHE A 251 13.84 8.44 -7.49
C PHE A 251 14.74 9.66 -7.33
N ASN A 252 14.14 10.84 -7.34
CA ASN A 252 14.75 12.13 -7.00
C ASN A 252 14.40 12.61 -5.59
N ILE A 253 13.38 12.03 -4.95
CA ILE A 253 13.06 12.31 -3.54
C ILE A 253 14.16 11.82 -2.59
N THR A 254 14.17 12.38 -1.36
CA THR A 254 15.13 11.93 -0.35
C THR A 254 14.81 10.49 0.03
N LYS A 255 15.82 9.61 -0.05
CA LYS A 255 15.65 8.17 0.17
C LYS A 255 16.81 7.58 0.95
N ILE A 256 16.49 6.69 1.90
CA ILE A 256 17.45 6.06 2.80
C ILE A 256 17.07 4.59 2.96
N LYS A 257 18.05 3.69 2.80
CA LYS A 257 17.88 2.28 3.16
C LYS A 257 18.18 2.08 4.64
N VAL A 258 17.34 1.30 5.31
CA VAL A 258 17.48 0.95 6.72
C VAL A 258 17.51 -0.58 6.86
N ASP A 259 18.50 -1.09 7.58
CA ASP A 259 18.70 -2.53 7.75
C ASP A 259 18.02 -3.02 9.03
N ASN A 260 17.03 -3.90 8.90
CA ASN A 260 16.32 -4.52 10.03
C ASN A 260 16.69 -6.01 10.20
N SER A 261 17.85 -6.45 9.71
CA SER A 261 18.27 -7.87 9.73
C SER A 261 18.57 -8.41 11.13
N SER A 262 18.87 -7.53 12.10
CA SER A 262 19.15 -7.95 13.47
C SER A 262 17.88 -8.30 14.27
N TYR A 263 16.72 -7.82 13.83
CA TYR A 263 15.45 -7.87 14.57
C TYR A 263 15.53 -7.37 16.03
N ASN A 264 16.56 -6.59 16.37
CA ASN A 264 16.66 -5.95 17.68
C ASN A 264 15.98 -4.57 17.64
N LYS A 265 14.75 -4.52 18.16
CA LYS A 265 13.92 -3.32 18.15
C LYS A 265 14.60 -2.09 18.79
N ASN A 266 15.35 -2.29 19.87
CA ASN A 266 15.96 -1.17 20.61
C ASN A 266 17.14 -0.57 19.83
N ASP A 267 18.04 -1.42 19.34
CA ASP A 267 19.19 -0.97 18.54
C ASP A 267 18.70 -0.32 17.24
N TYR A 268 17.71 -0.93 16.59
CA TYR A 268 17.11 -0.41 15.36
C TYR A 268 16.42 0.95 15.59
N LYS A 269 15.71 1.13 16.72
CA LYS A 269 15.14 2.43 17.09
C LYS A 269 16.22 3.51 17.23
N GLN A 270 17.40 3.19 17.79
CA GLN A 270 18.50 4.16 17.88
C GLN A 270 19.05 4.55 16.51
N VAL A 271 19.19 3.58 15.58
CA VAL A 271 19.60 3.85 14.20
C VAL A 271 18.61 4.79 13.51
N LEU A 272 17.31 4.48 13.56
CA LEU A 272 16.26 5.34 13.01
C LEU A 272 16.27 6.74 13.64
N LYS A 273 16.47 6.83 14.95
CA LYS A 273 16.55 8.13 15.66
C LYS A 273 17.70 8.98 15.16
N GLY A 274 18.87 8.39 14.93
CA GLY A 274 20.02 9.08 14.33
C GLY A 274 19.71 9.62 12.93
N ILE A 275 19.11 8.79 12.08
CA ILE A 275 18.71 9.15 10.71
C ILE A 275 17.72 10.31 10.71
N LEU A 276 16.62 10.18 11.46
CA LEU A 276 15.56 11.20 11.52
C LEU A 276 16.08 12.50 12.14
N SER A 277 16.88 12.43 13.19
CA SER A 277 17.48 13.62 13.80
C SER A 277 18.37 14.38 12.82
N ASN A 278 19.17 13.67 12.01
CA ASN A 278 20.01 14.32 11.00
C ASN A 278 19.17 14.93 9.87
N TYR A 279 18.15 14.21 9.39
CA TYR A 279 17.28 14.68 8.31
C TYR A 279 16.48 15.94 8.70
N TYR A 280 15.85 15.93 9.88
CA TYR A 280 15.05 17.07 10.33
C TYR A 280 15.90 18.27 10.80
N LYS A 281 17.17 18.07 11.17
CA LYS A 281 18.11 19.18 11.40
C LYS A 281 18.50 19.92 10.11
N GLN A 282 18.62 19.20 8.99
CA GLN A 282 19.01 19.78 7.69
C GLN A 282 17.85 20.48 6.95
N THR A 283 16.61 20.18 7.35
CA THR A 283 15.39 20.65 6.67
C THR A 283 14.64 21.75 7.41
N ASN A 284 15.06 22.07 8.64
CA ASN A 284 14.72 23.28 9.39
C ASN A 284 15.56 24.46 8.89
#